data_AF-A0A7Z9VIZ2-F1
#
_entry.id   AF-A0A7Z9VIZ2-F1
#
_cell.length_a   1.000
_cell.length_b   1.000
_cell.length_c   1.000
_cell.angle_alpha   90.00
_cell.angle_beta   90.00
_cell.angle_gamma   90.00
#
_symmetry.space_group_name_H-M   'P 1'
#
loop_
_entity.id
_entity.type
_entity.pdbx_description
1 polymer ?
#
loop_
_entity_poly.entity_id
_entity_poly.type
_entity_poly.pdbx_seq_one_letter_code
_entity_poly.pdbx_strand_id
1 'polypeptide(L)'
;MSDLHKKLKALRREQKIDLAEIEKRTKINLEFLKAIESGKFEVLPSTYIRLFLKAYCIEIGADPVDALRQMNILLGDEEPEALPIAAEEIPVEENGESDEGTETIAMDHPPHEMRSDWVKGAAMIILLIFSIYIIKQIVSEQPPQVSGNNAVVESTVEPITDIELINDFVIDKTNTGSLDVDPPYLAKIVS
;
A
#
# COMPACT_ATOMS: atom_id res chain seq x y z
N MET A 1 -10.01 -12.21 25.80
CA MET A 1 -9.51 -12.92 24.61
C MET A 1 -8.82 -11.90 23.73
N SER A 2 -7.53 -12.05 23.46
CA SER A 2 -6.81 -11.12 22.59
C SER A 2 -7.14 -11.43 21.13
N ASP A 3 -7.75 -10.48 20.42
CA ASP A 3 -8.07 -10.58 18.98
C ASP A 3 -6.89 -10.13 18.09
N LEU A 4 -5.65 -10.33 18.56
CA LEU A 4 -4.41 -9.85 17.91
C LEU A 4 -4.39 -10.18 16.40
N HIS A 5 -4.56 -11.46 16.06
CA HIS A 5 -4.50 -11.94 14.68
C HIS A 5 -5.57 -11.31 13.77
N LYS A 6 -6.77 -11.03 14.29
CA LYS A 6 -7.84 -10.36 13.54
C LYS A 6 -7.49 -8.90 13.27
N LYS A 7 -6.96 -8.19 14.27
CA LYS A 7 -6.53 -6.78 14.14
C LYS A 7 -5.43 -6.65 13.10
N LEU A 8 -4.41 -7.50 13.18
CA LEU A 8 -3.29 -7.57 12.24
C LEU A 8 -3.75 -7.84 10.81
N LYS A 9 -4.69 -8.78 10.61
CA LYS A 9 -5.29 -9.07 9.30
C LYS A 9 -6.10 -7.90 8.76
N ALA A 10 -6.90 -7.25 9.60
CA ALA A 10 -7.71 -6.11 9.22
C ALA A 10 -6.83 -4.93 8.76
N LEU A 11 -5.79 -4.61 9.54
CA LEU A 11 -4.84 -3.54 9.22
C LEU A 11 -4.11 -3.78 7.89
N ARG A 12 -3.62 -5.01 7.65
CA ARG A 12 -2.99 -5.34 6.36
C ARG A 12 -3.94 -5.10 5.19
N ARG A 13 -5.20 -5.52 5.32
CA ARG A 13 -6.22 -5.35 4.28
C ARG A 13 -6.58 -3.89 4.05
N GLU A 14 -6.65 -3.09 5.12
CA GLU A 14 -6.85 -1.64 5.05
C GLU A 14 -5.72 -0.96 4.27
N GLN A 15 -4.49 -1.39 4.50
CA GLN A 15 -3.31 -0.93 3.76
C GLN A 15 -3.16 -1.54 2.37
N LYS A 16 -4.06 -2.47 1.98
CA LYS A 16 -4.06 -3.15 0.67
C LYS A 16 -2.75 -3.88 0.35
N ILE A 17 -2.04 -4.37 1.36
CA ILE A 17 -0.79 -5.10 1.20
C ILE A 17 -1.12 -6.59 0.98
N ASP A 18 -0.60 -7.21 -0.07
CA ASP A 18 -0.78 -8.64 -0.29
C ASP A 18 0.21 -9.49 0.53
N LEU A 19 -0.22 -10.67 0.98
CA LEU A 19 0.65 -11.57 1.73
C LEU A 19 1.84 -12.07 0.88
N ALA A 20 1.67 -12.21 -0.43
CA ALA A 20 2.77 -12.57 -1.33
C ALA A 20 3.85 -11.48 -1.42
N GLU A 21 3.47 -10.21 -1.26
CA GLU A 21 4.43 -9.10 -1.21
C GLU A 21 5.26 -9.14 0.06
N ILE A 22 4.61 -9.40 1.20
CA ILE A 22 5.27 -9.57 2.50
C ILE A 22 6.22 -10.76 2.46
N GLU A 23 5.81 -11.91 1.91
CA GLU A 23 6.68 -13.07 1.70
C GLU A 23 7.91 -12.70 0.86
N LYS A 24 7.74 -11.95 -0.24
CA LYS A 24 8.85 -11.54 -1.10
C LYS A 24 9.86 -10.66 -0.37
N ARG A 25 9.41 -9.73 0.47
CA ARG A 25 10.23 -8.76 1.22
C ARG A 25 10.92 -9.39 2.44
N THR A 26 10.18 -10.18 3.22
CA THR A 26 10.64 -10.73 4.50
C THR A 26 11.22 -12.15 4.41
N LYS A 27 10.96 -12.86 3.30
CA LYS A 27 11.28 -14.28 3.11
C LYS A 27 10.56 -15.23 4.07
N ILE A 28 9.54 -14.75 4.77
CA ILE A 28 8.67 -15.60 5.58
C ILE A 28 7.72 -16.34 4.65
N ASN A 29 7.66 -17.67 4.77
CA ASN A 29 6.78 -18.52 3.97
C ASN A 29 5.30 -18.06 4.08
N LEU A 30 4.61 -18.01 2.94
CA LEU A 30 3.21 -17.60 2.86
C LEU A 30 2.27 -18.34 3.82
N GLU A 31 2.52 -19.62 4.09
CA GLU A 31 1.76 -20.44 5.02
C GLU A 31 1.89 -19.94 6.47
N PHE A 32 3.09 -19.51 6.88
CA PHE A 32 3.30 -18.93 8.20
C PHE A 32 2.63 -17.57 8.35
N LEU A 33 2.63 -16.74 7.30
CA LEU A 33 1.90 -15.48 7.30
C LEU A 33 0.38 -15.70 7.43
N LYS A 34 -0.17 -16.69 6.72
CA LYS A 34 -1.57 -17.12 6.88
C LYS A 34 -1.85 -17.65 8.28
N ALA A 35 -0.91 -18.41 8.85
CA ALA A 35 -1.02 -18.94 10.20
C ALA A 35 -1.11 -17.80 11.24
N ILE A 36 -0.26 -16.77 11.14
CA ILE A 36 -0.32 -15.55 11.97
C ILE A 36 -1.71 -14.90 11.88
N GLU A 37 -2.24 -14.68 10.66
CA GLU A 37 -3.57 -14.08 10.48
C GLU A 37 -4.74 -14.96 10.97
N SER A 38 -4.51 -16.26 11.08
CA SER A 38 -5.49 -17.23 11.59
C SER A 38 -5.37 -17.51 13.09
N GLY A 39 -4.37 -16.95 13.76
CA GLY A 39 -4.08 -17.19 15.17
C GLY A 39 -3.47 -18.57 15.46
N LYS A 40 -3.06 -19.32 14.43
CA LYS A 40 -2.49 -20.67 14.55
C LYS A 40 -0.97 -20.61 14.76
N PHE A 41 -0.53 -20.04 15.88
CA PHE A 41 0.89 -19.85 16.19
C PHE A 41 1.64 -21.19 16.35
N GLU A 42 0.95 -22.28 16.68
CA GLU A 42 1.50 -23.64 16.79
C GLU A 42 2.12 -24.18 15.49
N VAL A 43 1.70 -23.66 14.33
CA VAL A 43 2.22 -24.06 13.02
C VAL A 43 3.59 -23.42 12.74
N LEU A 44 3.88 -22.30 13.40
CA LEU A 44 5.15 -21.62 13.23
C LEU A 44 6.25 -22.35 14.01
N PRO A 45 7.50 -22.37 13.51
CA PRO A 45 8.64 -22.82 14.30
C PRO A 45 8.76 -22.00 15.59
N SER A 46 8.75 -22.66 16.75
CA SER A 46 8.69 -22.01 18.07
C SER A 46 9.79 -20.97 18.29
N THR A 47 11.01 -21.24 17.82
CA THR A 47 12.17 -20.34 17.93
C THR A 47 11.99 -19.03 17.15
N TYR A 48 11.15 -19.02 16.10
CA TYR A 48 11.05 -17.89 15.17
C TYR A 48 9.70 -17.15 15.24
N ILE A 49 8.76 -17.56 16.09
CA ILE A 49 7.43 -16.92 16.19
C ILE A 49 7.57 -15.41 16.44
N ARG A 50 8.40 -15.03 17.41
CA ARG A 50 8.67 -13.62 17.77
C ARG A 50 9.25 -12.83 16.59
N LEU A 51 10.22 -13.43 15.88
CA LEU A 51 10.87 -12.80 14.74
C LEU A 51 9.89 -12.58 13.58
N PHE A 52 9.10 -13.61 13.25
CA PHE A 52 8.13 -13.55 12.15
C PHE A 52 6.99 -12.59 12.45
N LEU A 53 6.48 -12.57 13.69
CA LEU A 53 5.44 -11.62 14.09
C LEU A 53 5.97 -10.19 14.02
N LYS A 54 7.18 -9.93 14.53
CA LYS A 54 7.81 -8.61 14.47
C LYS A 54 7.98 -8.12 13.03
N ALA A 55 8.53 -8.96 12.16
CA ALA A 55 8.72 -8.62 10.74
C ALA A 55 7.39 -8.34 10.05
N TYR A 56 6.37 -9.17 10.30
CA TYR A 56 5.02 -8.96 9.77
C TYR A 56 4.42 -7.62 10.22
N CYS A 57 4.52 -7.30 11.52
CA CYS A 57 4.05 -6.02 12.06
C CYS A 57 4.72 -4.82 11.39
N ILE A 58 6.03 -4.88 11.17
CA ILE A 58 6.78 -3.82 10.48
C ILE A 58 6.27 -3.60 9.06
N GLU A 59 6.06 -4.69 8.29
CA GLU A 59 5.58 -4.59 6.90
C GLU A 59 4.19 -3.98 6.78
N ILE A 60 3.33 -4.17 7.79
CA ILE A 60 1.97 -3.62 7.80
C ILE A 60 1.83 -2.38 8.69
N GLY A 61 2.93 -1.77 9.15
CA GLY A 61 2.91 -0.58 9.99
C GLY A 61 2.21 -0.74 11.35
N ALA A 62 2.11 -1.95 11.89
CA ALA A 62 1.64 -2.21 13.25
C ALA A 62 2.77 -1.99 14.27
N ASP A 63 2.43 -1.69 15.52
CA ASP A 63 3.42 -1.66 16.60
C ASP A 63 3.86 -3.10 16.97
N PRO A 64 5.14 -3.47 16.71
CA PRO A 64 5.63 -4.80 17.03
C PRO A 64 5.72 -5.06 18.54
N VAL A 65 5.91 -4.02 19.37
CA VAL A 65 6.06 -4.18 20.82
C VAL A 65 4.74 -4.59 21.44
N ASP A 66 3.66 -3.88 21.13
CA ASP A 66 2.30 -4.23 21.56
C ASP A 66 1.86 -5.60 21.03
N ALA A 67 2.16 -5.92 19.76
CA ALA A 67 1.82 -7.21 19.17
C ALA A 67 2.50 -8.39 19.87
N LEU A 68 3.80 -8.26 20.17
CA LEU A 68 4.55 -9.30 20.91
C LEU A 68 4.04 -9.47 22.33
N ARG A 69 3.71 -8.38 23.03
CA ARG A 69 3.10 -8.44 24.36
C ARG A 69 1.77 -9.19 24.33
N GLN A 70 0.89 -8.84 23.38
CA GLN A 70 -0.40 -9.53 23.21
C GLN A 70 -0.23 -11.01 22.85
N MET A 71 0.81 -11.36 22.09
CA MET A 71 1.13 -12.74 21.76
C MET A 71 1.60 -13.53 22.99
N ASN A 72 2.50 -12.98 23.81
CA ASN A 72 2.96 -13.66 25.03
C ASN A 72 1.79 -13.96 25.99
N ILE A 73 0.87 -12.99 26.15
CA ILE A 73 -0.37 -13.19 26.93
C ILE A 73 -1.23 -14.31 26.34
N LEU A 74 -1.29 -14.46 25.00
CA LEU A 74 -2.04 -15.53 24.35
C LEU A 74 -1.41 -16.91 24.53
N LEU A 75 -0.09 -17.00 24.52
CA LEU A 75 0.65 -18.25 24.63
C LEU A 75 0.81 -18.71 26.09
N GLY A 76 0.49 -17.86 27.06
CA GLY A 76 0.66 -18.17 28.49
C GLY A 76 2.12 -18.15 28.92
N ASP A 77 3.00 -17.56 28.10
CA ASP A 77 4.39 -17.34 28.44
C ASP A 77 4.46 -16.16 29.41
N GLU A 78 4.67 -16.45 30.70
CA GLU A 78 5.10 -15.44 31.67
C GLU A 78 6.39 -14.80 31.14
N GLU A 79 6.39 -13.48 31.11
CA GLU A 79 7.43 -12.61 30.58
C GLU A 79 8.84 -13.10 30.96
N PRO A 80 9.65 -13.60 30.01
CA PRO A 80 11.07 -13.58 30.19
C PRO A 80 11.46 -12.10 30.08
N GLU A 81 11.87 -11.53 31.21
CA GLU A 81 12.60 -10.26 31.27
C GLU A 81 13.54 -10.15 30.07
N ALA A 82 13.59 -8.94 29.52
CA ALA A 82 14.38 -8.53 28.38
C ALA A 82 15.72 -9.29 28.27
N LEU A 83 15.78 -10.29 27.39
CA LEU A 83 17.07 -10.81 26.95
C LEU A 83 17.65 -9.80 25.95
N PRO A 84 18.83 -9.22 26.22
CA PRO A 84 19.53 -8.40 25.27
C PRO A 84 20.01 -9.33 24.16
N ILE A 85 19.56 -9.10 22.92
CA ILE A 85 20.20 -9.72 21.77
C ILE A 85 21.50 -8.93 21.58
N ALA A 86 22.58 -9.54 22.09
CA ALA A 86 23.95 -9.21 21.73
C ALA A 86 24.05 -9.09 20.21
N ALA A 87 24.42 -7.89 19.75
CA ALA A 87 25.12 -7.77 18.49
C ALA A 87 26.52 -8.35 18.73
N GLU A 88 26.80 -9.49 18.10
CA GLU A 88 28.16 -10.01 18.00
C GLU A 88 29.03 -8.98 17.30
N GLU A 89 29.96 -8.36 18.03
CA GLU A 89 31.20 -7.86 17.50
C GLU A 89 32.33 -8.46 18.34
N ILE A 90 33.02 -9.47 17.78
CA ILE A 90 34.31 -9.93 18.31
C ILE A 90 35.34 -8.92 17.77
N PRO A 91 36.12 -8.26 18.64
CA PRO A 91 37.55 -8.60 18.72
C PRO A 91 38.09 -8.72 20.15
N VAL A 92 39.18 -9.47 20.21
CA VAL A 92 39.95 -10.03 21.34
C VAL A 92 40.70 -8.98 22.18
N GLU A 93 41.11 -9.40 23.40
CA GLU A 93 42.16 -8.89 24.31
C GLU A 93 41.68 -7.85 25.37
N GLU A 94 41.99 -7.85 26.67
CA GLU A 94 42.91 -8.56 27.57
C GLU A 94 42.58 -8.15 29.04
N ASN A 95 42.73 -9.09 30.00
CA ASN A 95 42.98 -8.93 31.46
C ASN A 95 42.03 -8.14 32.41
N GLY A 96 41.75 -8.75 33.58
CA GLY A 96 41.65 -8.01 34.86
C GLY A 96 40.50 -8.40 35.79
N GLU A 97 40.85 -8.94 36.96
CA GLU A 97 40.03 -9.37 38.10
C GLU A 97 39.24 -8.25 38.82
N SER A 98 38.23 -8.67 39.60
CA SER A 98 37.64 -8.07 40.83
C SER A 98 36.69 -6.86 40.71
N ASP A 99 35.45 -6.96 41.22
CA ASP A 99 35.05 -6.71 42.62
C ASP A 99 33.52 -6.45 42.71
N GLU A 100 32.91 -6.82 43.84
CA GLU A 100 31.51 -6.56 44.19
C GLU A 100 31.23 -5.06 44.35
N GLY A 101 30.01 -4.63 43.99
CA GLY A 101 29.57 -3.26 44.28
C GLY A 101 28.13 -3.00 43.85
N THR A 102 27.20 -3.15 44.78
CA THR A 102 25.83 -2.62 44.69
C THR A 102 25.87 -1.11 44.72
N GLU A 103 25.27 -0.41 43.76
CA GLU A 103 24.74 0.94 43.99
C GLU A 103 23.68 1.37 42.96
N THR A 104 22.46 1.48 43.50
CA THR A 104 21.38 2.43 43.21
C THR A 104 21.30 3.14 41.86
N ILE A 105 20.17 2.87 41.21
CA ILE A 105 19.53 3.66 40.16
C ILE A 105 19.32 5.11 40.61
N ALA A 106 19.93 6.07 39.91
CA ALA A 106 19.43 7.45 39.82
C ALA A 106 19.23 7.76 38.33
N MET A 107 17.96 7.73 37.97
CA MET A 107 17.41 7.92 36.64
C MET A 107 17.36 9.43 36.35
N ASP A 108 18.19 9.92 35.45
CA ASP A 108 18.05 11.28 34.93
C ASP A 108 18.46 11.33 33.46
N HIS A 109 17.53 10.98 32.55
CA HIS A 109 17.58 11.42 31.17
C HIS A 109 16.14 11.65 30.67
N PRO A 110 15.85 12.82 30.04
CA PRO A 110 14.51 13.18 29.64
C PRO A 110 14.05 12.34 28.43
N PRO A 111 12.75 12.01 28.32
CA PRO A 111 12.24 11.34 27.15
C PRO A 111 11.94 12.37 26.05
N HIS A 112 12.07 11.92 24.81
CA HIS A 112 11.50 12.51 23.60
C HIS A 112 12.45 13.33 22.71
N GLU A 113 13.40 12.63 22.11
CA GLU A 113 13.86 13.00 20.76
C GLU A 113 13.22 12.05 19.75
N MET A 114 12.03 12.43 19.29
CA MET A 114 11.35 11.77 18.19
C MET A 114 12.12 12.07 16.89
N ARG A 115 13.07 11.18 16.62
CA ARG A 115 13.58 10.75 15.30
C ARG A 115 13.29 11.73 14.16
N SER A 116 14.33 12.46 13.77
CA SER A 116 14.45 13.33 12.58
C SER A 116 13.87 12.74 11.28
N ASP A 117 13.64 11.43 11.24
CA ASP A 117 13.04 10.70 10.11
C ASP A 117 11.63 11.20 9.74
N TRP A 118 10.79 11.61 10.71
CA TRP A 118 9.44 12.10 10.40
C TRP A 118 9.44 13.51 9.81
N VAL A 119 10.43 14.34 10.15
CA VAL A 119 10.58 15.71 9.63
C VAL A 119 10.81 15.69 8.11
N LYS A 120 11.59 14.74 7.61
CA LYS A 120 11.82 14.55 6.17
C LYS A 120 10.53 14.16 5.44
N GLY A 121 9.73 13.29 6.04
CA GLY A 121 8.42 12.90 5.49
C GLY A 121 7.43 14.06 5.45
N ALA A 122 7.33 14.82 6.55
CA ALA A 122 6.49 16.02 6.61
C ALA A 122 6.93 17.08 5.59
N ALA A 123 8.24 17.30 5.42
CA ALA A 123 8.76 18.21 4.40
C ALA A 123 8.43 17.76 2.97
N MET A 124 8.47 16.45 2.69
CA MET A 124 8.10 15.89 1.39
C MET A 124 6.61 16.10 1.07
N ILE A 125 5.74 15.90 2.06
CA ILE A 125 4.29 16.16 1.94
C ILE A 125 4.01 17.65 1.69
N ILE A 126 4.70 18.55 2.41
CA ILE A 126 4.53 20.00 2.26
C ILE A 126 4.98 20.44 0.86
N LEU A 127 6.11 19.92 0.36
CA LEU A 127 6.61 20.21 -0.99
C LEU A 127 5.64 19.73 -2.07
N LEU A 128 5.04 18.55 -1.89
CA LEU A 128 4.04 18.01 -2.81
C LEU A 128 2.78 18.90 -2.85
N ILE A 129 2.25 19.29 -1.69
CA ILE A 129 1.08 20.18 -1.60
C ILE A 129 1.39 21.55 -2.23
N PHE A 130 2.58 22.10 -1.96
CA PHE A 130 3.02 23.37 -2.54
C PHE A 130 3.15 23.28 -4.08
N SER A 131 3.71 22.17 -4.60
CA SER A 131 3.78 21.93 -6.05
C SER A 131 2.40 21.90 -6.69
N ILE A 132 1.45 21.17 -6.10
CA ILE A 132 0.05 21.13 -6.58
C ILE A 132 -0.59 22.53 -6.51
N TYR A 133 -0.33 23.29 -5.46
CA TYR A 133 -0.85 24.64 -5.30
C TYR A 133 -0.36 25.57 -6.42
N ILE A 134 0.95 25.55 -6.73
CA ILE A 134 1.53 26.35 -7.82
C ILE A 134 0.93 25.95 -9.17
N ILE A 135 0.76 24.65 -9.44
CA ILE A 135 0.13 24.15 -10.68
C ILE A 135 -1.32 24.65 -10.79
N LYS A 136 -2.07 24.63 -9.68
CA LYS A 136 -3.44 25.15 -9.66
C LYS A 136 -3.47 26.67 -9.89
N GLN A 137 -2.49 27.39 -9.35
CA GLN A 137 -2.38 28.84 -9.50
C GLN A 137 -2.06 29.25 -10.94
N ILE A 138 -1.11 28.59 -11.61
CA ILE A 138 -0.80 28.87 -13.03
C ILE A 138 -1.97 28.56 -13.97
N VAL A 139 -2.74 27.49 -13.68
CA VAL A 139 -3.90 27.10 -14.50
C VAL A 139 -5.12 27.99 -14.25
N SER A 140 -5.33 28.47 -13.02
CA SER A 140 -6.47 29.35 -12.70
C SER A 140 -6.32 30.79 -13.21
N GLU A 141 -5.12 31.24 -13.58
CA GLU A 141 -4.90 32.59 -14.14
C GLU A 141 -4.89 32.63 -15.67
N GLN A 142 -4.97 31.49 -16.38
CA GLN A 142 -5.13 31.47 -17.83
C GLN A 142 -6.62 31.35 -18.22
N PRO A 143 -7.29 32.44 -18.66
CA PRO A 143 -8.48 32.27 -19.47
C PRO A 143 -8.08 31.51 -20.76
N PRO A 144 -8.94 30.65 -21.30
CA PRO A 144 -8.63 29.89 -22.51
C PRO A 144 -8.20 30.84 -23.63
N GLN A 145 -6.93 30.72 -24.03
CA GLN A 145 -6.36 31.45 -25.14
C GLN A 145 -6.91 30.85 -26.44
N VAL A 146 -7.96 31.44 -26.99
CA VAL A 146 -8.35 31.22 -28.39
C VAL A 146 -7.34 32.00 -29.24
N SER A 147 -6.25 31.33 -29.63
CA SER A 147 -5.35 31.82 -30.67
C SER A 147 -5.92 31.41 -32.02
N GLY A 148 -6.58 32.34 -32.70
CA GLY A 148 -6.93 32.19 -34.10
C GLY A 148 -5.68 32.28 -34.96
N ASN A 149 -5.43 31.28 -35.79
CA ASN A 149 -5.76 31.36 -37.22
C ASN A 149 -5.21 30.17 -38.02
N ASN A 150 -6.09 29.62 -38.87
CA ASN A 150 -5.84 28.70 -39.99
C ASN A 150 -5.28 27.31 -39.66
N ALA A 151 -6.11 26.47 -39.06
CA ALA A 151 -6.03 25.03 -39.27
C ALA A 151 -7.40 24.56 -39.75
N VAL A 152 -7.38 23.82 -40.86
CA VAL A 152 -8.50 23.04 -41.39
C VAL A 152 -9.29 22.45 -40.23
N VAL A 153 -10.62 22.67 -40.22
CA VAL A 153 -11.52 21.89 -39.38
C VAL A 153 -11.47 20.47 -39.91
N GLU A 154 -10.46 19.74 -39.47
CA GLU A 154 -10.49 18.29 -39.50
C GLU A 154 -11.56 17.94 -38.46
N SER A 155 -12.78 17.74 -38.94
CA SER A 155 -13.79 17.02 -38.18
C SER A 155 -13.18 15.66 -37.87
N THR A 156 -12.48 15.56 -36.75
CA THR A 156 -12.17 14.29 -36.11
C THR A 156 -13.51 13.77 -35.62
N VAL A 157 -14.27 13.18 -36.56
CA VAL A 157 -15.41 12.34 -36.24
C VAL A 157 -14.79 11.13 -35.59
N GLU A 158 -14.90 11.04 -34.27
CA GLU A 158 -14.56 9.81 -33.58
C GLU A 158 -15.42 8.69 -34.18
N PRO A 159 -14.83 7.55 -34.57
CA PRO A 159 -15.61 6.44 -35.09
C PRO A 159 -16.56 5.96 -33.99
N ILE A 160 -17.86 5.97 -34.31
CA ILE A 160 -18.90 5.47 -33.40
C ILE A 160 -18.52 4.04 -33.02
N THR A 161 -18.41 3.79 -31.71
CA THR A 161 -18.10 2.45 -31.21
C THR A 161 -19.30 1.53 -31.42
N ASP A 162 -19.08 0.22 -31.62
CA ASP A 162 -20.19 -0.75 -31.68
C ASP A 162 -21.09 -0.66 -30.43
N ILE A 163 -20.51 -0.26 -29.29
CA ILE A 163 -21.20 -0.08 -28.02
C ILE A 163 -22.16 1.13 -28.08
N GLU A 164 -21.70 2.28 -28.56
CA GLU A 164 -22.56 3.45 -28.78
C GLU A 164 -23.62 3.16 -29.86
N LEU A 165 -23.24 2.47 -30.93
CA LEU A 165 -24.17 2.11 -31.99
C LEU A 165 -25.30 1.24 -31.46
N ILE A 166 -25.03 0.26 -30.59
CA ILE A 166 -26.07 -0.61 -30.03
C ILE A 166 -26.92 0.12 -28.99
N ASN A 167 -26.31 0.95 -28.15
CA ASN A 167 -27.00 1.60 -27.04
C ASN A 167 -27.89 2.77 -27.49
N ASP A 168 -27.43 3.54 -28.47
CA ASP A 168 -28.11 4.74 -28.95
C ASP A 168 -28.86 4.53 -30.27
N PHE A 169 -29.00 3.26 -30.71
CA PHE A 169 -29.81 2.93 -31.87
C PHE A 169 -31.30 3.19 -31.60
N VAL A 170 -31.80 4.29 -32.15
CA VAL A 170 -33.23 4.61 -32.17
C VAL A 170 -33.71 4.59 -33.62
N ILE A 171 -34.61 3.67 -33.96
CA ILE A 171 -35.31 3.68 -35.25
C ILE A 171 -36.26 4.88 -35.25
N ASP A 172 -35.81 6.02 -35.79
CA ASP A 172 -36.64 7.24 -35.88
C ASP A 172 -37.77 7.05 -36.91
N LYS A 173 -37.44 6.60 -38.13
CA LYS A 173 -38.41 6.43 -39.23
C LYS A 173 -38.02 5.29 -40.16
N THR A 174 -39.00 4.48 -40.54
CA THR A 174 -38.88 3.52 -41.64
C THR A 174 -39.65 4.04 -42.84
N ASN A 175 -39.00 4.18 -43.99
CA ASN A 175 -39.67 4.48 -45.25
C ASN A 175 -39.64 3.24 -46.14
N THR A 176 -40.82 2.73 -46.48
CA THR A 176 -40.97 1.59 -47.39
C THR A 176 -41.51 2.12 -48.70
N GLY A 177 -40.67 2.12 -49.75
CA GLY A 177 -41.05 2.50 -51.11
C GLY A 177 -41.04 1.29 -52.04
N SER A 178 -41.94 1.27 -53.01
CA SER A 178 -41.86 0.33 -54.13
C SER A 178 -41.10 1.02 -55.26
N LEU A 179 -40.06 0.37 -55.77
CA LEU A 179 -39.38 0.79 -57.00
C LEU A 179 -39.85 -0.11 -58.13
N ASP A 180 -40.42 0.48 -59.17
CA ASP A 180 -40.75 -0.27 -60.38
C ASP A 180 -39.49 -0.32 -61.25
N VAL A 181 -38.86 -1.49 -61.30
CA VAL A 181 -37.60 -1.72 -62.02
C VAL A 181 -37.67 -3.05 -62.75
N ASP A 182 -37.05 -3.09 -63.92
CA ASP A 182 -36.92 -4.29 -64.73
C ASP A 182 -35.61 -5.03 -64.40
N PRO A 183 -35.60 -6.38 -64.37
CA PRO A 183 -34.39 -7.16 -64.16
C PRO A 183 -33.34 -6.95 -65.27
N PRO A 184 -32.02 -7.03 -64.95
CA PRO A 184 -31.45 -7.35 -63.64
C PRO A 184 -31.36 -6.13 -62.71
N TYR A 185 -31.71 -6.33 -61.43
CA TYR A 185 -31.64 -5.27 -60.42
C TYR A 185 -30.19 -4.92 -60.09
N LEU A 186 -29.87 -3.62 -60.14
CA LEU A 186 -28.56 -3.09 -59.78
C LEU A 186 -28.74 -1.99 -58.72
N ALA A 187 -28.08 -2.16 -57.57
CA ALA A 187 -28.00 -1.13 -56.54
C ALA A 187 -26.58 -0.55 -56.51
N LYS A 188 -26.46 0.79 -56.52
CA LYS A 188 -25.20 1.50 -56.37
C LYS A 188 -25.28 2.38 -55.13
N ILE A 189 -24.45 2.07 -54.14
CA ILE A 189 -24.27 2.94 -52.98
C ILE A 189 -23.31 4.05 -53.42
N VAL A 190 -23.79 5.29 -53.42
CA VAL A 190 -22.94 6.47 -53.63
C VAL A 190 -22.56 6.98 -52.25
N SER A 191 -21.27 6.91 -51.92
CA SER A 191 -20.70 7.50 -50.71
C SER A 191 -20.27 8.94 -50.97
#